data_AF-A0A4P8HNP2-F1
#
_entry.id   AF-A0A4P8HNP2-F1
#
_cell.length_a   1.000
_cell.length_b   1.000
_cell.length_c   1.000
_cell.angle_alpha   90.00
_cell.angle_beta   90.00
_cell.angle_gamma   90.00
#
_symmetry.space_group_name_H-M   'P 1'
#
loop_
_entity.id
_entity.type
_entity.pdbx_description
1 polymer ?
#
loop_
_entity_poly.entity_id
_entity_poly.type
_entity_poly.pdbx_seq_one_letter_code
_entity_poly.pdbx_strand_id
1 'polypeptide(L)'
;MEDERRRDRRGADREFSRRKEDSPRYLDPGDSVFTLWGRVIRARYQRIAASLTRRVMQRPLRIGISARIFHPEAGATGLRSKNLQYLEESIAHWVMSRDVLVFMIPTVNTSGLLHPSNIRLRDYARHLDGLVLQGGADVSPQTYSEAPTRPEWSGDRARDMYELELLHEFVEAGKPVLGICRGCQLINVAFGGTLYQDIATDVPTAMPHVHDDYDRHRHEISFPPGSSLAKMFRETAGGVVNSIHHQAVKTLGRDMEIEALSVPDQMIEAIRYRKAPFVMGLQWHPEFHRAGGQELLDCTGILDSFLRVARETRF
;
A
#
# COMPACT_ATOMS: atom_id res chain seq x y z
N MET A 1 54.95 13.12 53.80
CA MET A 1 56.09 12.96 54.73
C MET A 1 56.86 11.75 54.26
N GLU A 2 58.18 11.92 54.16
CA GLU A 2 59.21 10.92 53.82
C GLU A 2 59.15 10.38 52.38
N ASP A 3 60.06 10.83 51.50
CA ASP A 3 61.50 10.46 51.39
C ASP A 3 61.61 9.30 50.37
N GLU A 4 62.57 9.20 49.46
CA GLU A 4 63.86 9.84 49.23
C GLU A 4 64.17 9.64 47.73
N ARG A 5 64.67 10.65 47.01
CA ARG A 5 66.11 10.84 46.72
C ARG A 5 66.76 9.56 46.17
N ARG A 6 67.46 9.59 45.03
CA ARG A 6 68.64 10.40 44.75
C ARG A 6 69.04 10.10 43.29
N ARG A 7 69.31 11.13 42.49
CA ARG A 7 70.67 11.55 42.05
C ARG A 7 71.33 10.52 41.09
N ASP A 8 72.00 10.89 40.01
CA ASP A 8 72.67 12.14 39.70
C ASP A 8 73.14 12.12 38.24
N ARG A 9 73.39 13.32 37.71
CA ARG A 9 74.52 13.72 36.84
C ARG A 9 74.47 13.53 35.32
N ARG A 10 74.55 14.72 34.70
CA ARG A 10 75.46 15.17 33.62
C ARG A 10 75.10 14.61 32.24
N GLY A 11 74.64 15.40 31.27
CA GLY A 11 75.17 16.70 30.85
C GLY A 11 76.14 16.46 29.69
N ALA A 12 75.65 16.59 28.45
CA ALA A 12 76.49 16.73 27.27
C ALA A 12 75.68 17.37 26.13
N ASP A 13 76.32 18.34 25.50
CA ASP A 13 75.87 19.26 24.47
C ASP A 13 75.68 18.63 23.09
N ARG A 14 74.85 19.32 22.28
CA ARG A 14 74.83 19.42 20.80
C ARG A 14 74.45 18.17 19.99
N GLU A 15 73.32 18.27 19.26
CA GLU A 15 73.37 18.50 17.81
C GLU A 15 71.98 18.82 17.21
N PHE A 16 71.94 19.93 16.46
CA PHE A 16 70.82 20.36 15.64
C PHE A 16 70.70 19.43 14.44
N SER A 17 69.82 18.43 14.49
CA SER A 17 69.40 17.68 13.29
C SER A 17 68.05 18.19 12.81
N ARG A 18 68.10 18.95 11.71
CA ARG A 18 66.95 19.39 10.90
C ARG A 18 66.16 18.17 10.45
N ARG A 19 64.98 17.92 11.03
CA ARG A 19 63.94 17.12 10.37
C ARG A 19 63.18 18.00 9.40
N LYS A 20 63.26 17.63 8.13
CA LYS A 20 62.51 18.20 7.02
C LYS A 20 61.17 17.47 6.86
N GLU A 21 60.18 18.23 6.43
CA GLU A 21 58.96 17.82 5.71
C GLU A 21 57.76 17.32 6.53
N ASP A 22 56.95 18.33 6.91
CA ASP A 22 55.49 18.32 6.79
C ASP A 22 55.01 17.52 5.58
N SER A 23 54.39 16.37 5.83
CA SER A 23 53.46 15.76 4.88
C SER A 23 52.09 15.65 5.57
N PRO A 24 51.05 16.31 5.05
CA PRO A 24 49.71 16.20 5.61
C PRO A 24 49.22 14.75 5.63
N ARG A 25 48.53 14.36 6.71
CA ARG A 25 48.03 13.00 7.05
C ARG A 25 47.14 12.28 6.00
N TYR A 26 46.98 12.81 4.79
CA TYR A 26 46.16 12.23 3.72
C TYR A 26 46.96 11.69 2.53
N LEU A 27 48.29 11.75 2.55
CA LEU A 27 49.16 11.22 1.49
C LEU A 27 49.79 9.89 1.96
N ASP A 28 49.44 8.79 1.30
CA ASP A 28 50.11 7.50 1.50
C ASP A 28 51.40 7.43 0.64
N PRO A 29 52.43 6.69 1.07
CA PRO A 29 53.65 6.52 0.29
C PRO A 29 53.33 5.75 -1.01
N GLY A 30 53.28 6.47 -2.14
CA GLY A 30 52.94 5.91 -3.46
C GLY A 30 51.85 6.67 -4.23
N ASP A 31 51.30 7.74 -3.66
CA ASP A 31 50.27 8.53 -4.33
C ASP A 31 50.80 9.39 -5.49
N SER A 32 50.41 9.02 -6.72
CA SER A 32 50.56 9.88 -7.89
C SER A 32 49.43 10.92 -7.94
N VAL A 33 49.68 12.06 -8.61
CA VAL A 33 48.65 13.08 -8.85
C VAL A 33 47.41 12.47 -9.52
N PHE A 34 47.60 11.50 -10.42
CA PHE A 34 46.52 10.79 -11.11
C PHE A 34 45.68 9.89 -10.19
N THR A 35 46.30 9.18 -9.24
CA THR A 35 45.57 8.31 -8.29
C THR A 35 44.79 9.15 -7.26
N LEU A 36 45.33 10.30 -6.87
CA LEU A 36 44.62 11.27 -6.04
C LEU A 36 43.40 11.86 -6.77
N TRP A 37 43.59 12.25 -8.04
CA TRP A 37 42.51 12.78 -8.89
C TRP A 37 41.41 11.74 -9.13
N GLY A 38 41.78 10.48 -9.40
CA GLY A 38 40.85 9.36 -9.54
C GLY A 38 40.03 9.09 -8.28
N ARG A 39 40.65 9.13 -7.08
CA ARG A 39 39.93 9.00 -5.80
C ARG A 39 38.96 10.16 -5.57
N VAL A 40 39.36 11.40 -5.87
CA VAL A 40 38.50 12.57 -5.73
C VAL A 40 37.29 12.50 -6.67
N ILE A 41 37.50 12.11 -7.93
CA ILE A 41 36.42 11.93 -8.91
C ILE A 41 35.48 10.80 -8.47
N ARG A 42 36.01 9.65 -8.05
CA ARG A 42 35.22 8.52 -7.56
C ARG A 42 34.41 8.89 -6.31
N ALA A 43 35.01 9.60 -5.36
CA ALA A 43 34.32 10.06 -4.16
C ALA A 43 33.23 11.11 -4.47
N ARG A 44 33.46 12.00 -5.44
CA ARG A 44 32.43 12.93 -5.94
C ARG A 44 31.29 12.18 -6.61
N TYR A 45 31.60 11.21 -7.47
CA TYR A 45 30.59 10.38 -8.13
C TYR A 45 29.77 9.56 -7.12
N GLN A 46 30.42 8.94 -6.13
CA GLN A 46 29.75 8.23 -5.03
C GLN A 46 28.88 9.17 -4.18
N ARG A 47 29.32 10.40 -3.89
CA ARG A 47 28.51 11.40 -3.18
C ARG A 47 27.31 11.86 -4.01
N ILE A 48 27.48 12.09 -5.31
CA ILE A 48 26.39 12.48 -6.21
C ILE A 48 25.39 11.32 -6.35
N ALA A 49 25.87 10.10 -6.58
CA ALA A 49 25.04 8.91 -6.62
C ALA A 49 24.29 8.70 -5.30
N ALA A 50 24.97 8.75 -4.15
CA ALA A 50 24.33 8.64 -2.84
C ALA A 50 23.33 9.78 -2.57
N SER A 51 23.61 11.00 -3.04
CA SER A 51 22.70 12.15 -2.93
C SER A 51 21.45 11.96 -3.79
N LEU A 52 21.60 11.46 -5.02
CA LEU A 52 20.49 11.12 -5.92
C LEU A 52 19.67 9.96 -5.36
N THR A 53 20.31 8.88 -4.90
CA THR A 53 19.63 7.77 -4.23
C THR A 53 18.89 8.24 -2.98
N ARG A 54 19.52 9.07 -2.15
CA ARG A 54 18.86 9.65 -0.96
C ARG A 54 17.67 10.51 -1.37
N ARG A 55 17.80 11.37 -2.39
CA ARG A 55 16.70 12.24 -2.85
C ARG A 55 15.55 11.44 -3.47
N VAL A 56 15.84 10.34 -4.16
CA VAL A 56 14.84 9.43 -4.74
C VAL A 56 14.19 8.53 -3.68
N MET A 57 14.92 8.15 -2.62
CA MET A 57 14.35 7.46 -1.46
C MET A 57 13.51 8.38 -0.55
N GLN A 58 13.82 9.69 -0.55
CA GLN A 58 13.16 10.71 0.26
C GLN A 58 12.01 11.44 -0.46
N ARG A 59 11.71 11.11 -1.72
CA ARG A 59 10.49 11.65 -2.35
C ARG A 59 9.25 11.02 -1.71
N PRO A 60 8.17 11.80 -1.53
CA PRO A 60 6.88 11.25 -1.14
C PRO A 60 6.47 10.09 -2.05
N LEU A 61 5.85 9.07 -1.47
CA LEU A 61 5.28 7.97 -2.24
C LEU A 61 4.12 8.49 -3.08
N ARG A 62 3.98 8.01 -4.31
CA ARG A 62 2.87 8.33 -5.20
C ARG A 62 1.91 7.16 -5.20
N ILE A 63 0.81 7.27 -4.48
CA ILE A 63 -0.16 6.18 -4.36
C ILE A 63 -1.38 6.50 -5.23
N GLY A 64 -1.73 5.56 -6.09
CA GLY A 64 -2.95 5.62 -6.89
C GLY A 64 -4.15 5.13 -6.09
N ILE A 65 -5.28 5.82 -6.20
CA ILE A 65 -6.57 5.32 -5.73
C ILE A 65 -7.50 5.23 -6.94
N SER A 66 -8.11 4.06 -7.18
CA SER A 66 -9.04 3.87 -8.29
C SER A 66 -10.26 4.79 -8.12
N ALA A 67 -10.74 5.43 -9.18
CA ALA A 67 -11.95 6.25 -9.11
C ALA A 67 -13.22 5.40 -8.91
N ARG A 68 -14.19 5.95 -8.15
CA ARG A 68 -15.58 5.49 -8.21
C ARG A 68 -16.27 6.09 -9.43
N ILE A 69 -17.27 5.40 -9.96
CA ILE A 69 -18.09 5.86 -11.07
C ILE A 69 -19.49 6.14 -10.54
N PHE A 70 -20.00 7.33 -10.82
CA PHE A 70 -21.41 7.65 -10.69
C PHE A 70 -22.02 7.61 -12.09
N HIS A 71 -22.98 6.70 -12.29
CA HIS A 71 -23.71 6.57 -13.55
C HIS A 71 -24.88 7.54 -13.59
N PRO A 72 -25.20 8.12 -14.76
CA PRO A 72 -26.26 9.11 -14.88
C PRO A 72 -27.63 8.52 -14.53
N GLU A 73 -28.42 9.31 -13.81
CA GLU A 73 -29.79 8.94 -13.45
C GLU A 73 -30.78 9.31 -14.54
N ALA A 74 -31.71 8.40 -14.83
CA ALA A 74 -32.73 8.63 -15.84
C ALA A 74 -33.60 9.85 -15.49
N GLY A 75 -33.70 10.79 -16.43
CA GLY A 75 -34.49 12.02 -16.24
C GLY A 75 -33.82 13.12 -15.42
N ALA A 76 -32.61 12.89 -14.90
CA ALA A 76 -31.88 13.92 -14.17
C ALA A 76 -31.27 14.98 -15.09
N THR A 77 -31.11 16.21 -14.58
CA THR A 77 -30.40 17.32 -15.23
C THR A 77 -29.12 17.68 -14.47
N GLY A 78 -28.20 18.41 -15.11
CA GLY A 78 -26.96 18.86 -14.45
C GLY A 78 -25.97 17.71 -14.22
N LEU A 79 -25.25 17.72 -13.09
CA LEU A 79 -24.20 16.73 -12.80
C LEU A 79 -24.71 15.29 -12.73
N ARG A 80 -25.94 15.09 -12.22
CA ARG A 80 -26.58 13.76 -12.12
C ARG A 80 -26.95 13.16 -13.48
N SER A 81 -26.87 13.94 -14.57
CA SER A 81 -27.08 13.49 -15.95
C SER A 81 -25.79 13.03 -16.65
N LYS A 82 -24.65 13.06 -15.95
CA LYS A 82 -23.32 12.77 -16.50
C LYS A 82 -22.70 11.56 -15.82
N ASN A 83 -21.78 10.90 -16.53
CA ASN A 83 -20.84 9.99 -15.89
C ASN A 83 -19.83 10.81 -15.11
N LEU A 84 -19.84 10.68 -13.78
CA LEU A 84 -18.88 11.35 -12.91
C LEU A 84 -17.90 10.33 -12.37
N GLN A 85 -16.66 10.78 -12.20
CA GLN A 85 -15.63 10.02 -11.52
C GLN A 85 -15.22 10.78 -10.28
N TYR A 86 -15.18 10.08 -9.15
CA TYR A 86 -14.96 10.71 -7.86
C TYR A 86 -14.11 9.85 -6.94
N LEU A 87 -13.49 10.52 -5.98
CA LEU A 87 -12.68 9.94 -4.92
C LEU A 87 -13.33 10.29 -3.58
N GLU A 88 -13.50 9.31 -2.71
CA GLU A 88 -13.99 9.57 -1.36
C GLU A 88 -12.92 10.28 -0.52
N GLU A 89 -13.33 11.27 0.27
CA GLU A 89 -12.42 12.05 1.11
C GLU A 89 -11.74 11.19 2.18
N SER A 90 -12.49 10.30 2.83
CA SER A 90 -12.01 9.48 3.95
C SER A 90 -10.82 8.60 3.57
N ILE A 91 -10.92 7.86 2.46
CA ILE A 91 -9.85 6.99 1.96
C ILE A 91 -8.64 7.81 1.51
N ALA A 92 -8.87 8.96 0.87
CA ALA A 92 -7.80 9.85 0.46
C ALA A 92 -7.02 10.37 1.70
N HIS A 93 -7.73 10.86 2.70
CA HIS A 93 -7.14 11.35 3.95
C HIS A 93 -6.46 10.25 4.76
N TRP A 94 -7.03 9.04 4.78
CA TRP A 94 -6.42 7.90 5.44
C TRP A 94 -5.07 7.53 4.81
N VAL A 95 -5.01 7.43 3.47
CA VAL A 95 -3.75 7.16 2.76
C VAL A 95 -2.76 8.33 2.91
N MET A 96 -3.25 9.57 2.89
CA MET A 96 -2.45 10.79 3.09
C MET A 96 -2.07 11.05 4.56
N SER A 97 -2.47 10.19 5.50
CA SER A 97 -2.07 10.33 6.90
C SER A 97 -0.56 10.15 7.12
N ARG A 98 0.16 9.69 6.08
CA ARG A 98 1.63 9.56 6.01
C ARG A 98 2.19 10.41 4.86
N ASP A 99 3.51 10.38 4.66
CA ASP A 99 4.21 11.13 3.61
C ASP A 99 3.95 10.56 2.19
N VAL A 100 2.72 10.78 1.72
CA VAL A 100 2.15 10.22 0.49
C VAL A 100 1.46 11.32 -0.32
N LEU A 101 1.71 11.33 -1.62
CA LEU A 101 0.93 12.05 -2.62
C LEU A 101 -0.08 11.07 -3.23
N VAL A 102 -1.37 11.35 -3.01
CA VAL A 102 -2.47 10.57 -3.58
C VAL A 102 -2.83 11.08 -4.97
N PHE A 103 -3.05 10.13 -5.89
CA PHE A 103 -3.53 10.38 -7.25
C PHE A 103 -4.81 9.59 -7.48
N MET A 104 -5.91 10.27 -7.80
CA MET A 104 -7.06 9.57 -8.35
C MET A 104 -6.70 9.04 -9.74
N ILE A 105 -6.87 7.74 -9.95
CA ILE A 105 -6.75 7.14 -11.27
C ILE A 105 -8.15 7.13 -11.90
N PRO A 106 -8.40 7.88 -12.98
CA PRO A 106 -9.67 7.83 -13.68
C PRO A 106 -9.75 6.58 -14.56
N THR A 107 -10.97 6.16 -14.89
CA THR A 107 -11.22 5.25 -15.99
C THR A 107 -10.65 5.84 -17.27
N VAL A 108 -9.83 5.06 -17.96
CA VAL A 108 -9.26 5.45 -19.25
C VAL A 108 -10.19 4.89 -20.32
N ASN A 109 -10.99 5.75 -20.93
CA ASN A 109 -11.83 5.34 -22.04
C ASN A 109 -10.97 5.18 -23.31
N THR A 110 -10.58 3.95 -23.63
CA THR A 110 -9.90 3.62 -24.89
C THR A 110 -10.84 3.57 -26.10
N SER A 111 -12.16 3.59 -25.86
CA SER A 111 -13.21 3.40 -26.88
C SER A 111 -14.11 4.63 -27.09
N GLY A 112 -13.82 5.75 -26.43
CA GLY A 112 -14.65 6.95 -26.44
C GLY A 112 -14.48 7.76 -27.72
N LEU A 113 -15.58 8.33 -28.21
CA LEU A 113 -15.64 9.23 -29.38
C LEU A 113 -14.91 10.58 -29.18
N LEU A 114 -14.36 10.83 -27.99
CA LEU A 114 -13.69 12.07 -27.62
C LEU A 114 -12.25 11.76 -27.23
N HIS A 115 -11.31 12.21 -28.08
CA HIS A 115 -9.85 12.21 -27.90
C HIS A 115 -9.28 10.95 -27.21
N PRO A 116 -8.98 9.87 -27.96
CA PRO A 116 -8.36 8.68 -27.38
C PRO A 116 -7.05 9.07 -26.71
N SER A 117 -6.92 8.77 -25.42
CA SER A 117 -5.68 8.99 -24.69
C SER A 117 -4.63 7.96 -25.15
N ASN A 118 -3.39 8.41 -25.35
CA ASN A 118 -2.26 7.50 -25.53
C ASN A 118 -1.82 6.85 -24.21
N ILE A 119 -2.31 7.35 -23.08
CA ILE A 119 -2.06 6.76 -21.75
C ILE A 119 -2.80 5.43 -21.67
N ARG A 120 -2.11 4.42 -21.15
CA ARG A 120 -2.64 3.10 -20.82
C ARG A 120 -2.59 2.91 -19.31
N LEU A 121 -3.34 1.93 -18.77
CA LEU A 121 -3.30 1.65 -17.33
C LEU A 121 -1.92 1.22 -16.84
N ARG A 122 -1.14 0.53 -17.69
CA ARG A 122 0.29 0.24 -17.44
C ARG A 122 1.13 1.48 -17.16
N ASP A 123 0.79 2.64 -17.74
CA ASP A 123 1.56 3.87 -17.52
C ASP A 123 1.34 4.40 -16.11
N TYR A 124 0.16 4.18 -15.51
CA TYR A 124 -0.06 4.49 -14.09
C TYR A 124 0.82 3.60 -13.20
N ALA A 125 0.86 2.28 -13.45
CA ALA A 125 1.70 1.35 -12.68
C ALA A 125 3.20 1.69 -12.76
N ARG A 126 3.65 2.30 -13.86
CA ARG A 126 5.04 2.80 -14.01
C ARG A 126 5.34 4.06 -13.21
N HIS A 127 4.37 4.95 -13.01
CA HIS A 127 4.58 6.26 -12.40
C HIS A 127 4.16 6.34 -10.93
N LEU A 128 3.40 5.35 -10.48
CA LEU A 128 2.89 5.22 -9.12
C LEU A 128 3.62 4.08 -8.39
N ASP A 129 3.73 4.24 -7.08
CA ASP A 129 4.49 3.36 -6.20
C ASP A 129 3.59 2.27 -5.55
N GLY A 130 2.27 2.38 -5.70
CA GLY A 130 1.29 1.42 -5.19
C GLY A 130 -0.14 1.81 -5.56
N LEU A 131 -1.07 0.86 -5.41
CA LEU A 131 -2.49 1.01 -5.75
C LEU A 131 -3.39 0.72 -4.55
N VAL A 132 -4.40 1.55 -4.35
CA VAL A 132 -5.52 1.30 -3.45
C VAL A 132 -6.80 1.19 -4.27
N LEU A 133 -7.52 0.08 -4.13
CA LEU A 133 -8.85 -0.13 -4.68
C LEU A 133 -9.88 0.21 -3.60
N GLN A 134 -10.57 1.33 -3.74
CA GLN A 134 -11.54 1.79 -2.74
C GLN A 134 -12.87 1.02 -2.80
N GLY A 135 -13.66 1.10 -1.72
CA GLY A 135 -15.01 0.53 -1.65
C GLY A 135 -15.99 1.12 -2.68
N GLY A 136 -17.26 0.74 -2.61
CA GLY A 136 -18.36 1.32 -3.41
C GLY A 136 -19.33 0.25 -3.90
N ALA A 137 -20.06 0.55 -4.98
CA ALA A 137 -21.10 -0.32 -5.56
C ALA A 137 -20.60 -1.74 -5.86
N ASP A 138 -21.48 -2.73 -5.72
CA ASP A 138 -21.23 -4.16 -5.87
C ASP A 138 -20.37 -4.53 -7.09
N VAL A 139 -19.58 -5.60 -6.92
CA VAL A 139 -18.92 -6.27 -8.05
C VAL A 139 -19.99 -7.01 -8.85
N SER A 140 -20.01 -6.83 -10.17
CA SER A 140 -21.00 -7.45 -11.03
C SER A 140 -20.86 -8.98 -11.01
N PRO A 141 -21.94 -9.75 -10.83
CA PRO A 141 -21.91 -11.22 -10.91
C PRO A 141 -21.34 -11.75 -12.23
N GLN A 142 -21.56 -11.01 -13.31
CA GLN A 142 -21.03 -11.35 -14.63
C GLN A 142 -19.49 -11.31 -14.68
N THR A 143 -18.84 -10.63 -13.73
CA THR A 143 -17.37 -10.53 -13.64
C THR A 143 -16.75 -11.83 -13.11
N TYR A 144 -17.50 -12.62 -12.35
CA TYR A 144 -17.11 -13.96 -11.88
C TYR A 144 -18.00 -15.08 -12.47
N SER A 145 -18.51 -14.85 -13.68
CA SER A 145 -19.27 -15.83 -14.48
C SER A 145 -20.60 -16.31 -13.86
N GLU A 146 -21.22 -15.48 -13.03
CA GLU A 146 -22.56 -15.72 -12.50
C GLU A 146 -23.58 -14.72 -13.08
N ALA A 147 -24.87 -15.08 -12.99
CA ALA A 147 -25.97 -14.17 -13.29
C ALA A 147 -26.42 -13.47 -11.99
N PRO A 148 -26.89 -12.21 -12.07
CA PRO A 148 -27.46 -11.55 -10.90
C PRO A 148 -28.68 -12.33 -10.40
N THR A 149 -28.69 -12.69 -9.12
CA THR A 149 -29.84 -13.35 -8.47
C THR A 149 -31.02 -12.40 -8.35
N ARG A 150 -30.76 -11.08 -8.28
CA ARG A 150 -31.75 -10.01 -8.27
C ARG A 150 -31.29 -8.81 -9.13
N PRO A 151 -32.20 -8.10 -9.82
CA PRO A 151 -31.83 -6.96 -10.68
C PRO A 151 -31.03 -5.85 -9.99
N GLU A 152 -31.34 -5.58 -8.72
CA GLU A 152 -30.67 -4.59 -7.88
C GLU A 152 -29.21 -4.92 -7.57
N TRP A 153 -28.79 -6.19 -7.68
CA TRP A 153 -27.43 -6.67 -7.43
C TRP A 153 -26.64 -6.92 -8.73
N SER A 154 -26.96 -6.15 -9.77
CA SER A 154 -26.28 -6.23 -11.07
C SER A 154 -24.82 -5.75 -11.02
N GLY A 155 -24.48 -4.93 -10.03
CA GLY A 155 -23.15 -4.37 -9.81
C GLY A 155 -22.68 -3.43 -10.92
N ASP A 156 -21.44 -2.96 -10.81
CA ASP A 156 -20.84 -2.02 -11.77
C ASP A 156 -19.78 -2.69 -12.65
N ARG A 157 -20.23 -3.38 -13.70
CA ARG A 157 -19.34 -4.07 -14.63
C ARG A 157 -18.35 -3.12 -15.32
N ALA A 158 -18.73 -1.87 -15.56
CA ALA A 158 -17.83 -0.90 -16.21
C ALA A 158 -16.66 -0.56 -15.28
N ARG A 159 -16.92 -0.35 -13.99
CA ARG A 159 -15.88 -0.17 -12.98
C ARG A 159 -15.04 -1.43 -12.79
N ASP A 160 -15.67 -2.61 -12.75
CA ASP A 160 -14.98 -3.90 -12.60
C ASP A 160 -13.88 -4.07 -13.64
N MET A 161 -14.20 -3.89 -14.93
CA MET A 161 -13.24 -4.15 -16.01
C MET A 161 -12.00 -3.25 -15.92
N TYR A 162 -12.20 -1.97 -15.63
CA TYR A 162 -11.11 -1.02 -15.46
C TYR A 162 -10.25 -1.34 -14.23
N GLU A 163 -10.87 -1.64 -13.08
CA GLU A 163 -10.11 -1.92 -11.87
C GLU A 163 -9.41 -3.29 -11.92
N LEU A 164 -9.96 -4.28 -12.63
CA LEU A 164 -9.29 -5.54 -12.92
C LEU A 164 -8.03 -5.33 -13.78
N GLU A 165 -8.12 -4.50 -14.82
CA GLU A 165 -6.96 -4.16 -15.64
C GLU A 165 -5.91 -3.38 -14.82
N LEU A 166 -6.32 -2.45 -13.95
CA LEU A 166 -5.40 -1.79 -13.01
C LEU A 166 -4.71 -2.77 -12.07
N LEU A 167 -5.48 -3.64 -11.42
CA LEU A 167 -4.93 -4.65 -10.51
C LEU A 167 -3.89 -5.49 -11.23
N HIS A 168 -4.22 -5.99 -12.43
CA HIS A 168 -3.29 -6.75 -13.26
C HIS A 168 -2.00 -5.96 -13.52
N GLU A 169 -2.08 -4.72 -14.00
CA GLU A 169 -0.91 -3.92 -14.35
C GLU A 169 -0.02 -3.60 -13.13
N PHE A 170 -0.60 -3.37 -11.95
CA PHE A 170 0.19 -3.14 -10.73
C PHE A 170 0.84 -4.43 -10.20
N VAL A 171 0.13 -5.56 -10.24
CA VAL A 171 0.66 -6.87 -9.83
C VAL A 171 1.80 -7.30 -10.74
N GLU A 172 1.63 -7.19 -12.06
CA GLU A 172 2.68 -7.50 -13.05
C GLU A 172 3.90 -6.59 -12.91
N ALA A 173 3.70 -5.32 -12.51
CA ALA A 173 4.79 -4.39 -12.20
C ALA A 173 5.44 -4.65 -10.83
N GLY A 174 5.01 -5.67 -10.08
CA GLY A 174 5.52 -5.99 -8.74
C GLY A 174 5.19 -4.93 -7.68
N LYS A 175 4.22 -4.05 -7.95
CA LYS A 175 3.80 -2.97 -7.04
C LYS A 175 2.77 -3.48 -6.04
N PRO A 176 2.73 -2.94 -4.82
CA PRO A 176 1.76 -3.35 -3.83
C PRO A 176 0.35 -2.89 -4.19
N VAL A 177 -0.64 -3.72 -3.84
CA VAL A 177 -2.07 -3.40 -3.99
C VAL A 177 -2.81 -3.63 -2.67
N LEU A 178 -3.65 -2.67 -2.28
CA LEU A 178 -4.55 -2.78 -1.14
C LEU A 178 -6.00 -2.60 -1.60
N GLY A 179 -6.86 -3.58 -1.37
CA GLY A 179 -8.29 -3.49 -1.67
C GLY A 179 -9.13 -3.32 -0.42
N ILE A 180 -10.05 -2.36 -0.42
CA ILE A 180 -10.93 -2.05 0.71
C ILE A 180 -12.39 -2.35 0.34
N CYS A 181 -13.08 -3.11 1.19
CA CYS A 181 -14.45 -3.58 1.00
C CYS A 181 -14.64 -4.21 -0.38
N ARG A 182 -15.32 -3.52 -1.31
CA ARG A 182 -15.42 -3.90 -2.71
C ARG A 182 -14.05 -4.21 -3.37
N GLY A 183 -13.00 -3.47 -3.02
CA GLY A 183 -11.65 -3.74 -3.54
C GLY A 183 -11.11 -5.11 -3.14
N CYS A 184 -11.44 -5.60 -1.94
CA CYS A 184 -11.12 -6.97 -1.48
C CYS A 184 -11.82 -8.02 -2.36
N GLN A 185 -13.12 -7.81 -2.58
CA GLN A 185 -13.94 -8.68 -3.42
C GLN A 185 -13.43 -8.74 -4.87
N LEU A 186 -13.06 -7.58 -5.43
CA LEU A 186 -12.50 -7.51 -6.78
C LEU A 186 -11.16 -8.24 -6.89
N ILE A 187 -10.28 -8.10 -5.90
CA ILE A 187 -9.01 -8.86 -5.83
C ILE A 187 -9.30 -10.36 -5.86
N ASN A 188 -10.24 -10.83 -5.04
CA ASN A 188 -10.62 -12.25 -5.03
C ASN A 188 -11.08 -12.74 -6.42
N VAL A 189 -11.98 -11.98 -7.05
CA VAL A 189 -12.51 -12.28 -8.38
C VAL A 189 -11.43 -12.28 -9.46
N ALA A 190 -10.49 -11.34 -9.40
CA ALA A 190 -9.35 -11.28 -10.33
C ALA A 190 -8.50 -12.55 -10.31
N PHE A 191 -8.36 -13.19 -9.14
CA PHE A 191 -7.65 -14.45 -8.97
C PHE A 191 -8.56 -15.69 -9.17
N GLY A 192 -9.77 -15.50 -9.68
CA GLY A 192 -10.70 -16.57 -10.06
C GLY A 192 -11.61 -17.06 -8.93
N GLY A 193 -11.74 -16.30 -7.85
CA GLY A 193 -12.72 -16.56 -6.80
C GLY A 193 -14.13 -16.07 -7.16
N THR A 194 -15.10 -16.38 -6.31
CA THR A 194 -16.51 -15.95 -6.45
C THR A 194 -17.01 -15.28 -5.18
N LEU A 195 -18.17 -14.62 -5.25
CA LEU A 195 -18.78 -13.90 -4.15
C LEU A 195 -20.14 -14.48 -3.79
N TYR A 196 -20.55 -14.29 -2.53
CA TYR A 196 -21.96 -14.25 -2.19
C TYR A 196 -22.51 -12.92 -2.70
N GLN A 197 -23.62 -12.97 -3.44
CA GLN A 197 -24.25 -11.78 -4.00
C GLN A 197 -24.99 -11.00 -2.92
N ASP A 198 -25.46 -11.71 -1.89
CA ASP A 198 -26.04 -11.11 -0.70
C ASP A 198 -25.97 -12.09 0.47
N ILE A 199 -25.24 -11.73 1.53
CA ILE A 199 -25.02 -12.55 2.72
C ILE A 199 -26.36 -12.93 3.37
N ALA A 200 -27.29 -11.99 3.48
CA ALA A 200 -28.56 -12.21 4.17
C ALA A 200 -29.42 -13.30 3.50
N THR A 201 -29.40 -13.38 2.17
CA THR A 201 -30.15 -14.39 1.42
C THR A 201 -29.35 -15.65 1.10
N ASP A 202 -28.06 -15.52 0.76
CA ASP A 202 -27.21 -16.66 0.39
C ASP A 202 -26.70 -17.45 1.61
N VAL A 203 -26.56 -16.78 2.77
CA VAL A 203 -26.06 -17.38 4.02
C VAL A 203 -26.97 -16.96 5.20
N PRO A 204 -28.20 -17.48 5.31
CA PRO A 204 -29.18 -17.02 6.31
C PRO A 204 -28.76 -17.19 7.78
N THR A 205 -27.73 -17.99 8.04
CA THR A 205 -27.15 -18.19 9.38
C THR A 205 -26.07 -17.18 9.73
N ALA A 206 -25.62 -16.38 8.77
CA ALA A 206 -24.64 -15.32 8.99
C ALA A 206 -25.26 -14.18 9.81
N MET A 207 -24.41 -13.46 10.54
CA MET A 207 -24.84 -12.24 11.21
C MET A 207 -25.02 -11.11 10.17
N PRO A 208 -25.70 -10.01 10.51
CA PRO A 208 -25.72 -8.85 9.65
C PRO A 208 -24.31 -8.24 9.49
N HIS A 209 -23.87 -8.03 8.25
CA HIS A 209 -22.64 -7.30 7.89
C HIS A 209 -22.91 -5.89 7.31
N VAL A 210 -24.18 -5.54 7.20
CA VAL A 210 -24.64 -4.19 6.89
C VAL A 210 -25.81 -3.86 7.80
N HIS A 211 -25.91 -2.60 8.20
CA HIS A 211 -26.99 -2.11 9.05
C HIS A 211 -27.40 -0.70 8.61
N ASP A 212 -28.61 -0.28 8.96
CA ASP A 212 -29.12 1.07 8.68
C ASP A 212 -28.29 2.16 9.38
N ASP A 213 -27.58 1.79 10.45
CA ASP A 213 -26.61 2.64 11.16
C ASP A 213 -25.25 2.78 10.44
N TYR A 214 -25.18 2.32 9.18
CA TYR A 214 -24.07 2.49 8.23
C TYR A 214 -22.68 2.28 8.85
N ASP A 215 -21.92 3.36 9.10
CA ASP A 215 -20.53 3.32 9.56
C ASP A 215 -20.36 2.98 11.05
N ARG A 216 -21.46 2.91 11.81
CA ARG A 216 -21.44 2.58 13.25
C ARG A 216 -21.55 1.09 13.51
N HIS A 217 -21.97 0.29 12.52
CA HIS A 217 -22.07 -1.16 12.66
C HIS A 217 -20.70 -1.80 12.76
N ARG A 218 -20.57 -2.79 13.66
CA ARG A 218 -19.29 -3.39 14.05
C ARG A 218 -19.46 -4.85 14.37
N HIS A 219 -18.40 -5.63 14.16
CA HIS A 219 -18.31 -7.01 14.62
C HIS A 219 -16.87 -7.40 14.91
N GLU A 220 -16.73 -8.54 15.59
CA GLU A 220 -15.44 -9.13 15.88
C GLU A 220 -14.88 -9.88 14.66
N ILE A 221 -13.56 -9.86 14.54
CA ILE A 221 -12.80 -10.68 13.61
C ILE A 221 -11.67 -11.40 14.35
N SER A 222 -11.27 -12.53 13.80
CA SER A 222 -10.16 -13.34 14.27
C SER A 222 -9.14 -13.52 13.15
N PHE A 223 -7.86 -13.61 13.52
CA PHE A 223 -6.76 -13.90 12.60
C PHE A 223 -6.40 -15.38 12.72
N PRO A 224 -6.53 -16.16 11.63
CA PRO A 224 -6.08 -17.55 11.63
C PRO A 224 -4.58 -17.67 11.94
N PRO A 225 -4.11 -18.80 12.50
CA PRO A 225 -2.69 -19.04 12.69
C PRO A 225 -1.90 -18.87 11.39
N GLY A 226 -0.83 -18.08 11.43
CA GLY A 226 0.00 -17.78 10.26
C GLY A 226 -0.44 -16.54 9.47
N SER A 227 -1.57 -15.91 9.81
CA SER A 227 -1.99 -14.63 9.26
C SER A 227 -0.89 -13.57 9.43
N SER A 228 -0.61 -12.83 8.36
CA SER A 228 0.32 -11.71 8.37
C SER A 228 -0.22 -10.52 9.17
N LEU A 229 -1.55 -10.41 9.31
CA LEU A 229 -2.20 -9.35 10.09
C LEU A 229 -1.80 -9.38 11.57
N ALA A 230 -1.61 -10.57 12.16
CA ALA A 230 -1.18 -10.69 13.56
C ALA A 230 0.10 -9.86 13.81
N LYS A 231 1.07 -9.93 12.89
CA LYS A 231 2.33 -9.15 12.97
C LYS A 231 2.10 -7.65 12.75
N MET A 232 1.23 -7.29 11.81
CA MET A 232 0.88 -5.89 11.54
C MET A 232 0.18 -5.23 12.74
N PHE A 233 -0.48 -6.03 13.57
CA PHE A 233 -1.24 -5.62 14.74
C PHE A 233 -0.60 -6.04 16.07
N ARG A 234 0.74 -6.04 16.13
CA ARG A 234 1.51 -6.24 17.37
C ARG A 234 1.22 -7.56 18.09
N GLU A 235 1.11 -8.64 17.31
CA GLU A 235 0.86 -10.00 17.78
C GLU A 235 -0.52 -10.22 18.45
N THR A 236 -1.55 -9.43 18.06
CA THR A 236 -2.94 -9.73 18.43
C THR A 236 -3.51 -10.87 17.58
N ALA A 237 -4.52 -11.57 18.12
CA ALA A 237 -5.24 -12.66 17.43
C ALA A 237 -6.53 -12.20 16.73
N GLY A 238 -6.85 -10.91 16.76
CA GLY A 238 -8.07 -10.34 16.19
C GLY A 238 -8.44 -9.01 16.83
N GLY A 239 -9.70 -8.62 16.70
CA GLY A 239 -10.29 -7.43 17.33
C GLY A 239 -11.62 -7.04 16.68
N VAL A 240 -12.06 -5.81 16.91
CA VAL A 240 -13.34 -5.30 16.41
C VAL A 240 -13.12 -4.37 15.21
N VAL A 241 -13.92 -4.54 14.17
CA VAL A 241 -13.89 -3.70 12.95
C VAL A 241 -15.28 -3.17 12.63
N ASN A 242 -15.34 -2.13 11.81
CA ASN A 242 -16.61 -1.65 11.27
C ASN A 242 -17.08 -2.56 10.10
N SER A 243 -18.37 -2.53 9.76
CA SER A 243 -18.91 -3.40 8.71
C SER A 243 -20.04 -2.74 7.93
N ILE A 244 -19.84 -2.63 6.61
CA ILE A 244 -20.76 -1.95 5.69
C ILE A 244 -20.78 -2.70 4.35
N HIS A 245 -21.10 -3.99 4.40
CA HIS A 245 -21.13 -4.82 3.18
C HIS A 245 -22.20 -5.89 3.27
N HIS A 246 -22.87 -6.14 2.15
CA HIS A 246 -23.79 -7.26 1.99
C HIS A 246 -23.26 -8.32 1.04
N GLN A 247 -22.24 -8.02 0.24
CA GLN A 247 -21.45 -9.02 -0.50
C GLN A 247 -20.26 -9.49 0.34
N ALA A 248 -19.82 -10.73 0.10
CA ALA A 248 -18.60 -11.28 0.70
C ALA A 248 -17.96 -12.34 -0.21
N VAL A 249 -16.70 -12.70 0.07
CA VAL A 249 -16.01 -13.78 -0.64
C VAL A 249 -16.69 -15.12 -0.32
N LYS A 250 -17.09 -15.86 -1.37
CA LYS A 250 -17.68 -17.20 -1.30
C LYS A 250 -16.66 -18.29 -1.56
N THR A 251 -16.02 -18.22 -2.73
CA THR A 251 -14.91 -19.10 -3.09
C THR A 251 -13.66 -18.28 -3.19
N LEU A 252 -12.63 -18.69 -2.46
CA LEU A 252 -11.35 -18.01 -2.44
C LEU A 252 -10.61 -18.20 -3.78
N GLY A 253 -10.04 -17.13 -4.32
CA GLY A 253 -9.25 -17.13 -5.54
C GLY A 253 -7.97 -17.95 -5.42
N ARG A 254 -7.36 -18.26 -6.57
CA ARG A 254 -6.14 -19.05 -6.66
C ARG A 254 -4.97 -18.34 -6.01
N ASP A 255 -4.15 -19.12 -5.30
CA ASP A 255 -2.96 -18.64 -4.59
C ASP A 255 -3.21 -17.57 -3.52
N MET A 256 -4.46 -17.40 -3.10
CA MET A 256 -4.83 -16.52 -1.99
C MET A 256 -4.82 -17.29 -0.66
N GLU A 257 -4.62 -16.55 0.43
CA GLU A 257 -4.78 -17.00 1.81
C GLU A 257 -5.82 -16.14 2.52
N ILE A 258 -6.52 -16.74 3.47
CA ILE A 258 -7.43 -16.03 4.38
C ILE A 258 -6.58 -15.42 5.50
N GLU A 259 -6.75 -14.12 5.72
CA GLU A 259 -6.00 -13.35 6.72
C GLU A 259 -6.86 -12.98 7.94
N ALA A 260 -8.19 -12.89 7.76
CA ALA A 260 -9.14 -12.67 8.84
C ALA A 260 -10.50 -13.32 8.54
N LEU A 261 -11.19 -13.74 9.61
CA LEU A 261 -12.54 -14.29 9.58
C LEU A 261 -13.43 -13.56 10.59
N SER A 262 -14.67 -13.27 10.24
CA SER A 262 -15.66 -12.75 11.20
C SER A 262 -16.03 -13.78 12.25
N VAL A 263 -16.44 -13.29 13.42
CA VAL A 263 -16.89 -14.13 14.55
C VAL A 263 -18.35 -13.77 14.85
N PRO A 264 -19.26 -14.74 14.98
CA PRO A 264 -19.04 -16.19 14.98
C PRO A 264 -19.22 -16.89 13.61
N ASP A 265 -19.65 -16.18 12.58
CA ASP A 265 -20.13 -16.79 11.33
C ASP A 265 -19.05 -17.12 10.30
N GLN A 266 -17.79 -16.77 10.58
CA GLN A 266 -16.62 -17.18 9.80
C GLN A 266 -16.65 -16.73 8.33
N MET A 267 -17.28 -15.59 8.06
CA MET A 267 -17.17 -14.91 6.77
C MET A 267 -15.75 -14.41 6.56
N ILE A 268 -15.26 -14.45 5.32
CA ILE A 268 -13.91 -13.99 4.98
C ILE A 268 -13.85 -12.47 5.04
N GLU A 269 -13.01 -11.96 5.93
CA GLU A 269 -12.87 -10.53 6.22
C GLU A 269 -11.57 -9.93 5.69
N ALA A 270 -10.54 -10.76 5.49
CA ALA A 270 -9.33 -10.33 4.80
C ALA A 270 -8.69 -11.47 4.01
N ILE A 271 -8.03 -11.11 2.92
CA ILE A 271 -7.35 -12.04 2.02
C ILE A 271 -5.99 -11.48 1.61
N ARG A 272 -5.04 -12.37 1.29
CA ARG A 272 -3.74 -11.99 0.74
C ARG A 272 -3.31 -12.91 -0.39
N TYR A 273 -2.77 -12.34 -1.46
CA TYR A 273 -2.14 -13.10 -2.53
C TYR A 273 -0.71 -13.50 -2.16
N ARG A 274 -0.37 -14.78 -2.34
CA ARG A 274 0.93 -15.31 -1.89
C ARG A 274 2.09 -15.05 -2.83
N LYS A 275 1.83 -14.78 -4.10
CA LYS A 275 2.88 -14.64 -5.13
C LYS A 275 3.33 -13.20 -5.37
N ALA A 276 2.87 -12.25 -4.56
CA ALA A 276 3.34 -10.87 -4.60
C ALA A 276 3.76 -10.41 -3.18
N PRO A 277 4.68 -9.42 -3.07
CA PRO A 277 5.13 -8.92 -1.77
C PRO A 277 4.00 -8.33 -0.92
N PHE A 278 3.01 -7.69 -1.55
CA PHE A 278 1.83 -7.15 -0.88
C PHE A 278 0.67 -6.99 -1.86
N VAL A 279 -0.26 -7.93 -1.86
CA VAL A 279 -1.59 -7.75 -2.46
C VAL A 279 -2.59 -8.27 -1.44
N MET A 280 -3.31 -7.35 -0.82
CA MET A 280 -4.16 -7.65 0.34
C MET A 280 -5.53 -7.00 0.15
N GLY A 281 -6.59 -7.72 0.52
CA GLY A 281 -7.95 -7.21 0.58
C GLY A 281 -8.46 -7.22 2.02
N LEU A 282 -9.14 -6.16 2.44
CA LEU A 282 -9.86 -6.06 3.70
C LEU A 282 -11.34 -5.79 3.39
N GLN A 283 -12.25 -6.45 4.08
CA GLN A 283 -13.68 -6.30 3.87
C GLN A 283 -14.26 -5.12 4.68
N TRP A 284 -13.65 -4.78 5.82
CA TRP A 284 -13.95 -3.56 6.59
C TRP A 284 -13.32 -2.30 5.98
N HIS A 285 -13.64 -1.14 6.55
CA HIS A 285 -13.18 0.18 6.09
C HIS A 285 -12.20 0.81 7.11
N PRO A 286 -10.88 0.54 6.98
CA PRO A 286 -9.87 1.11 7.89
C PRO A 286 -9.85 2.64 7.89
N GLU A 287 -10.34 3.29 6.84
CA GLU A 287 -10.47 4.74 6.73
C GLU A 287 -11.47 5.37 7.72
N PHE A 288 -12.38 4.57 8.30
CA PHE A 288 -13.29 5.01 9.36
C PHE A 288 -12.76 4.75 10.78
N HIS A 289 -11.62 4.06 10.89
CA HIS A 289 -11.00 3.77 12.18
C HIS A 289 -10.16 4.98 12.63
N ARG A 290 -10.67 5.74 13.61
CA ARG A 290 -9.91 6.85 14.19
C ARG A 290 -8.71 6.34 14.98
N ALA A 291 -7.53 6.89 14.71
CA ALA A 291 -6.33 6.60 15.51
C ALA A 291 -6.57 6.91 16.99
N GLY A 292 -6.33 5.93 17.87
CA GLY A 292 -6.50 6.07 19.32
C GLY A 292 -7.92 5.88 19.86
N GLY A 293 -8.91 5.56 19.02
CA GLY A 293 -10.22 5.11 19.48
C GLY A 293 -10.11 3.72 20.12
N GLN A 294 -10.60 3.56 21.36
CA GLN A 294 -10.40 2.32 22.14
C GLN A 294 -11.18 1.10 21.63
N GLU A 295 -12.06 1.27 20.64
CA GLU A 295 -13.06 0.26 20.29
C GLU A 295 -12.79 -0.44 18.96
N LEU A 296 -12.07 0.19 18.03
CA LEU A 296 -11.78 -0.40 16.72
C LEU A 296 -10.30 -0.73 16.57
N LEU A 297 -10.03 -1.75 15.79
CA LEU A 297 -8.70 -2.24 15.51
C LEU A 297 -7.86 -1.15 14.81
N ASP A 298 -6.68 -0.83 15.36
CA ASP A 298 -5.81 0.24 14.84
C ASP A 298 -5.18 -0.16 13.51
N CYS A 299 -5.80 0.26 12.41
CA CYS A 299 -5.44 -0.10 11.04
C CYS A 299 -4.14 0.58 10.51
N THR A 300 -3.42 1.34 11.34
CA THR A 300 -2.16 1.98 10.92
C THR A 300 -1.09 0.97 10.52
N GLY A 301 -1.04 -0.20 11.16
CA GLY A 301 -0.08 -1.26 10.85
C GLY A 301 -0.20 -1.82 9.42
N ILE A 302 -1.43 -1.85 8.87
CA ILE A 302 -1.66 -2.27 7.49
C ILE A 302 -1.14 -1.21 6.52
N LEU A 303 -1.51 0.05 6.74
CA LEU A 303 -1.07 1.16 5.88
C LEU A 303 0.47 1.25 5.89
N ASP A 304 1.10 1.11 7.05
CA ASP A 304 2.55 1.14 7.18
C ASP A 304 3.23 -0.01 6.45
N SER A 305 2.64 -1.21 6.49
CA SER A 305 3.13 -2.36 5.75
C SER A 305 3.01 -2.16 4.24
N PHE A 306 1.86 -1.67 3.76
CA PHE A 306 1.63 -1.32 2.36
C PHE A 306 2.64 -0.28 1.86
N LEU A 307 2.80 0.83 2.58
CA LEU A 307 3.70 1.92 2.20
C LEU A 307 5.19 1.53 2.30
N ARG A 308 5.54 0.65 3.22
CA ARG A 308 6.89 0.07 3.28
C ARG A 308 7.19 -0.72 2.01
N VAL A 309 6.29 -1.61 1.60
CA VAL A 309 6.46 -2.39 0.36
C VAL A 309 6.45 -1.48 -0.88
N ALA A 310 5.62 -0.43 -0.90
CA ALA A 310 5.63 0.57 -1.97
C ALA A 310 6.99 1.27 -2.08
N ARG A 311 7.64 1.52 -0.95
CA ARG A 311 8.99 2.10 -0.91
C ARG A 311 10.06 1.13 -1.40
N GLU A 312 9.94 -0.15 -1.07
CA GLU A 312 10.86 -1.22 -1.49
C GLU A 312 10.76 -1.55 -2.98
N THR A 313 9.57 -1.44 -3.57
CA THR A 313 9.27 -1.83 -4.95
C THR A 313 9.18 -0.67 -5.93
N ARG A 314 9.54 0.57 -5.53
CA ARG A 314 9.38 1.78 -6.36
C ARG A 314 10.23 1.83 -7.64
N PHE A 315 11.18 0.91 -7.83
CA PHE A 315 12.16 0.89 -8.92
C PHE A 315 11.87 -0.19 -9.95
#